data_AF-A0A7S1W6M3-F1
#
_entry.id   AF-A0A7S1W6M3-F1
#
_cell.length_a   1.000
_cell.length_b   1.000
_cell.length_c   1.000
_cell.angle_alpha   90.00
_cell.angle_beta   90.00
_cell.angle_gamma   90.00
#
_symmetry.space_group_name_H-M   'P 1'
#
loop_
_entity.id
_entity.type
_entity.pdbx_description
1 polymer ?
#
loop_
_entity_poly.entity_id
_entity_poly.type
_entity_poly.pdbx_seq_one_letter_code
_entity_poly.pdbx_strand_id
1 'polypeptide(L)'
;AVQALLAIAAAAAAASAGAAAAAHSAALHEAEELDSDDELEIADLESAEPVRNVKVNSHLESVSRDVVADRDTPGFDRTLSAALKKMGKYGFSELLDQFEARMAVPMFGPYGALHKHISELDLDAQHIRQFLCQLLDAYPREVKVVVVAQRANDLLLEYQRVREVYLVRRNISEFREVKGQCGLTLGVNGTIQFIANLQRAKPTEKATPGDVAKAEQMVERLRKCLHEFRVDYDVFDDAYYTVAEMERAIRGAAEWIDEVRRLHREAAI
;
A
#
# COMPACT_ATOMS: atom_id res chain seq x y z
N ALA A 1 10.62 41.73 -9.70
CA ALA A 1 9.44 41.04 -10.27
C ALA A 1 9.57 39.52 -10.19
N VAL A 2 10.62 38.90 -10.75
CA VAL A 2 10.82 37.43 -10.75
C VAL A 2 11.02 36.84 -9.34
N GLN A 3 11.79 37.51 -8.47
CA GLN A 3 11.98 37.05 -7.08
C GLN A 3 10.69 37.12 -6.22
N ALA A 4 9.78 38.04 -6.52
CA ALA A 4 8.50 38.12 -5.82
C ALA A 4 7.54 36.98 -6.24
N LEU A 5 7.60 36.58 -7.51
CA LEU A 5 6.85 35.43 -8.04
C LEU A 5 7.33 34.09 -7.47
N LEU A 6 8.65 33.93 -7.27
CA LEU A 6 9.23 32.74 -6.61
C LEU A 6 8.83 32.65 -5.12
N ALA A 7 8.74 33.79 -4.42
CA ALA A 7 8.30 33.82 -3.03
C ALA A 7 6.81 33.46 -2.88
N ILE A 8 5.96 33.89 -3.81
CA ILE A 8 4.52 33.56 -3.82
C ILE A 8 4.31 32.08 -4.14
N ALA A 9 5.07 31.50 -5.09
CA ALA A 9 5.01 30.07 -5.41
C ALA A 9 5.49 29.19 -4.24
N ALA A 10 6.55 29.60 -3.52
CA ALA A 10 7.03 28.89 -2.34
C ALA A 10 6.03 28.97 -1.17
N ALA A 11 5.37 30.11 -0.97
CA ALA A 11 4.33 30.26 0.04
C ALA A 11 3.07 29.44 -0.29
N ALA A 12 2.68 29.36 -1.57
CA ALA A 12 1.57 28.53 -2.01
C ALA A 12 1.85 27.02 -1.86
N ALA A 13 3.08 26.57 -2.14
CA ALA A 13 3.51 25.19 -1.95
C ALA A 13 3.61 24.79 -0.46
N ALA A 14 4.05 25.73 0.41
CA ALA A 14 4.04 25.51 1.85
C ALA A 14 2.62 25.48 2.44
N ALA A 15 1.70 26.29 1.90
CA ALA A 15 0.30 26.28 2.29
C ALA A 15 -0.44 25.00 1.82
N SER A 16 -0.13 24.48 0.64
CA SER A 16 -0.70 23.20 0.15
C SER A 16 -0.14 22.00 0.91
N ALA A 17 1.14 22.03 1.31
CA ALA A 17 1.75 21.00 2.15
C ALA A 17 1.20 21.02 3.59
N GLY A 18 0.96 22.22 4.14
CA GLY A 18 0.32 22.39 5.45
C GLY A 18 -1.15 21.95 5.47
N ALA A 19 -1.89 22.21 4.38
CA ALA A 19 -3.27 21.73 4.22
C ALA A 19 -3.33 20.21 4.01
N ALA A 20 -2.40 19.62 3.26
CA ALA A 20 -2.29 18.17 3.08
C ALA A 20 -1.88 17.46 4.39
N ALA A 21 -0.96 18.04 5.17
CA ALA A 21 -0.55 17.49 6.47
C ALA A 21 -1.65 17.63 7.54
N ALA A 22 -2.42 18.72 7.54
CA ALA A 22 -3.57 18.89 8.42
C ALA A 22 -4.73 17.96 8.02
N ALA A 23 -4.97 17.74 6.72
CA ALA A 23 -5.92 16.75 6.23
C ALA A 23 -5.47 15.31 6.54
N HIS A 24 -4.17 15.03 6.46
CA HIS A 24 -3.59 13.73 6.86
C HIS A 24 -3.72 13.49 8.37
N SER A 25 -3.49 14.51 9.19
CA SER A 25 -3.65 14.43 10.65
C SER A 25 -5.12 14.33 11.09
N ALA A 26 -6.05 14.97 10.37
CA ALA A 26 -7.49 14.84 10.63
C ALA A 26 -8.03 13.47 10.17
N ALA A 27 -7.57 12.97 9.01
CA ALA A 27 -7.88 11.63 8.54
C ALA A 27 -7.29 10.52 9.43
N LEU A 28 -6.10 10.74 10.02
CA LEU A 28 -5.53 9.84 11.03
C LEU A 28 -6.34 9.84 12.34
N HIS A 29 -6.92 10.99 12.72
CA HIS A 29 -7.70 11.10 13.97
C HIS A 29 -9.13 10.57 13.83
N GLU A 30 -9.74 10.62 12.64
CA GLU A 30 -11.01 9.93 12.34
C GLU A 30 -10.80 8.43 12.05
N ALA A 31 -9.59 8.01 11.64
CA ALA A 31 -9.24 6.60 11.47
C ALA A 31 -8.84 5.88 12.79
N GLU A 32 -8.73 6.59 13.91
CA GLU A 32 -8.42 6.01 15.23
C GLU A 32 -9.67 5.63 16.06
N GLU A 33 -10.89 5.94 15.59
CA GLU A 33 -12.13 5.33 16.10
C GLU A 33 -12.64 4.27 15.12
N LEU A 34 -11.87 3.21 14.95
CA LEU A 34 -12.36 1.99 14.30
C LEU A 34 -13.08 1.11 15.33
N ASP A 35 -14.27 0.68 14.95
CA ASP A 35 -15.12 -0.26 15.68
C ASP A 35 -14.36 -1.60 15.77
N SER A 36 -14.32 -2.21 16.95
CA SER A 36 -13.62 -3.49 17.19
C SER A 36 -14.08 -4.63 16.27
N ASP A 37 -15.23 -4.47 15.62
CA ASP A 37 -15.83 -5.44 14.71
C ASP A 37 -15.13 -5.45 13.34
N ASP A 38 -14.67 -4.30 12.83
CA ASP A 38 -13.97 -4.21 11.54
C ASP A 38 -12.58 -4.88 11.63
N GLU A 39 -11.90 -4.78 12.78
CA GLU A 39 -10.62 -5.45 13.02
C GLU A 39 -10.74 -6.98 13.08
N LEU A 40 -11.87 -7.49 13.58
CA LEU A 40 -12.14 -8.93 13.63
C LEU A 40 -12.43 -9.50 12.23
N GLU A 41 -13.19 -8.77 11.39
CA GLU A 41 -13.46 -9.19 10.01
C GLU A 41 -12.18 -9.20 9.15
N ILE A 42 -11.27 -8.23 9.35
CA ILE A 42 -9.97 -8.20 8.67
C ILE A 42 -9.12 -9.42 9.06
N ALA A 43 -9.11 -9.82 10.33
CA ALA A 43 -8.38 -11.01 10.80
C ALA A 43 -8.91 -12.30 10.17
N ASP A 44 -10.23 -12.41 9.99
CA ASP A 44 -10.84 -13.56 9.31
C ASP A 44 -10.51 -13.60 7.81
N LEU A 45 -10.43 -12.43 7.15
CA LEU A 45 -10.04 -12.31 5.75
C LEU A 45 -8.59 -12.70 5.47
N GLU A 46 -7.67 -12.42 6.39
CA GLU A 46 -6.27 -12.83 6.27
C GLU A 46 -6.09 -14.36 6.34
N SER A 47 -7.07 -15.08 6.90
CA SER A 47 -7.09 -16.54 6.94
C SER A 47 -7.68 -17.20 5.68
N ALA A 48 -8.39 -16.42 4.85
CA ALA A 48 -9.09 -16.92 3.68
C ALA A 48 -8.21 -16.85 2.43
N GLU A 49 -8.21 -17.93 1.62
CA GLU A 49 -7.60 -17.91 0.29
C GLU A 49 -8.17 -16.76 -0.55
N PRO A 50 -7.36 -16.09 -1.41
CA PRO A 50 -7.84 -14.97 -2.21
C PRO A 50 -9.04 -15.42 -3.05
N VAL A 51 -10.20 -14.83 -2.76
CA VAL A 51 -11.47 -15.19 -3.40
C VAL A 51 -11.34 -14.97 -4.90
N ARG A 52 -11.13 -16.05 -5.66
CA ARG A 52 -11.06 -16.02 -7.12
C ARG A 52 -12.37 -15.45 -7.68
N ASN A 53 -12.24 -14.38 -8.46
CA ASN A 53 -13.28 -13.55 -9.11
C ASN A 53 -14.29 -14.27 -10.03
N VAL A 54 -14.38 -15.60 -10.03
CA VAL A 54 -15.05 -16.37 -11.08
C VAL A 54 -16.58 -16.24 -11.02
N LYS A 55 -17.17 -16.27 -9.82
CA LYS A 55 -18.65 -16.29 -9.67
C LYS A 55 -19.32 -14.94 -9.94
N VAL A 56 -18.71 -13.84 -9.52
CA VAL A 56 -19.30 -12.50 -9.70
C VAL A 56 -19.13 -12.03 -11.13
N ASN A 57 -17.98 -12.27 -11.76
CA ASN A 57 -17.82 -12.04 -13.20
C ASN A 57 -18.77 -12.92 -14.00
N SER A 58 -18.96 -14.21 -13.65
CA SER A 58 -19.94 -15.03 -14.36
C SER A 58 -21.38 -14.56 -14.15
N HIS A 59 -21.74 -14.03 -12.98
CA HIS A 59 -23.08 -13.49 -12.72
C HIS A 59 -23.32 -12.14 -13.40
N LEU A 60 -22.31 -11.26 -13.47
CA LEU A 60 -22.39 -9.99 -14.20
C LEU A 60 -22.25 -10.17 -15.71
N GLU A 61 -21.47 -11.13 -16.18
CA GLU A 61 -21.40 -11.55 -17.59
C GLU A 61 -22.67 -12.30 -18.01
N SER A 62 -23.29 -13.08 -17.12
CA SER A 62 -24.63 -13.63 -17.38
C SER A 62 -25.71 -12.56 -17.27
N VAL A 63 -25.60 -11.61 -16.34
CA VAL A 63 -26.56 -10.50 -16.22
C VAL A 63 -26.46 -9.53 -17.41
N SER A 64 -25.25 -9.23 -17.89
CA SER A 64 -25.06 -8.42 -19.11
C SER A 64 -25.46 -9.14 -20.39
N ARG A 65 -25.54 -10.48 -20.40
CA ARG A 65 -26.05 -11.28 -21.54
C ARG A 65 -27.54 -11.65 -21.44
N ASP A 66 -28.09 -11.81 -20.23
CA ASP A 66 -29.45 -12.32 -19.98
C ASP A 66 -30.41 -11.33 -19.30
N VAL A 67 -29.93 -10.25 -18.65
CA VAL A 67 -30.82 -9.20 -18.10
C VAL A 67 -31.18 -8.22 -19.21
N VAL A 68 -32.22 -8.60 -19.95
CA VAL A 68 -33.07 -7.63 -20.64
C VAL A 68 -33.83 -6.88 -19.54
N ALA A 69 -33.27 -5.77 -19.05
CA ALA A 69 -33.97 -4.88 -18.14
C ALA A 69 -35.15 -4.26 -18.90
N ASP A 70 -36.31 -4.90 -18.78
CA ASP A 70 -37.54 -4.58 -19.52
C ASP A 70 -38.56 -3.84 -18.65
N ARG A 71 -38.28 -3.68 -17.35
CA ARG A 71 -39.15 -3.01 -16.39
C ARG A 71 -38.51 -1.72 -15.88
N ASP A 72 -39.13 -0.61 -16.25
CA ASP A 72 -38.93 0.69 -15.61
C ASP A 72 -40.19 1.03 -14.81
N THR A 73 -40.22 0.58 -13.55
CA THR A 73 -41.38 0.78 -12.68
C THR A 73 -41.43 2.24 -12.19
N PRO A 74 -42.50 3.01 -12.49
CA PRO A 74 -42.63 4.39 -12.03
C PRO A 74 -42.63 4.46 -10.50
N GLY A 75 -41.79 5.32 -9.92
CA GLY A 75 -41.67 5.49 -8.47
C GLY A 75 -40.82 4.45 -7.74
N PHE A 76 -40.24 3.49 -8.46
CA PHE A 76 -39.34 2.47 -7.89
C PHE A 76 -38.08 3.07 -7.23
N ASP A 77 -37.72 4.32 -7.56
CA ASP A 77 -36.59 5.04 -6.94
C ASP A 77 -36.68 5.07 -5.41
N ARG A 78 -37.91 5.19 -4.87
CA ARG A 78 -38.13 5.22 -3.42
C ARG A 78 -37.88 3.85 -2.80
N THR A 79 -38.33 2.79 -3.47
CA THR A 79 -38.12 1.41 -3.04
C THR A 79 -36.64 1.03 -3.12
N LEU A 80 -35.98 1.37 -4.23
CA LEU A 80 -34.55 1.16 -4.41
C LEU A 80 -33.75 1.96 -3.38
N SER A 81 -34.02 3.24 -3.20
CA SER A 81 -33.32 4.07 -2.20
C SER A 81 -33.48 3.52 -0.78
N ALA A 82 -34.67 3.04 -0.41
CA ALA A 82 -34.90 2.41 0.88
C ALA A 82 -34.16 1.06 1.02
N ALA A 83 -34.07 0.28 -0.06
CA ALA A 83 -33.32 -0.97 -0.08
C ALA A 83 -31.80 -0.71 0.04
N LEU A 84 -31.27 0.24 -0.73
CA LEU A 84 -29.86 0.64 -0.69
C LEU A 84 -29.45 1.11 0.72
N LYS A 85 -30.30 1.90 1.40
CA LYS A 85 -30.03 2.38 2.77
C LYS A 85 -30.06 1.27 3.82
N LYS A 86 -30.73 0.15 3.56
CA LYS A 86 -30.82 -0.99 4.49
C LYS A 86 -29.65 -1.97 4.35
N MET A 87 -28.86 -1.86 3.28
CA MET A 87 -27.73 -2.75 3.03
C MET A 87 -26.46 -2.24 3.74
N GLY A 88 -26.12 -2.89 4.86
CA GLY A 88 -24.96 -2.54 5.68
C GLY A 88 -25.21 -1.37 6.64
N LYS A 89 -24.17 -1.02 7.43
CA LYS A 89 -24.21 0.02 8.46
C LYS A 89 -24.44 1.43 7.89
N TYR A 90 -23.84 1.71 6.74
CA TYR A 90 -23.86 3.05 6.10
C TYR A 90 -24.74 3.11 4.84
N GLY A 91 -25.23 1.96 4.35
CA GLY A 91 -25.98 1.85 3.11
C GLY A 91 -25.08 1.62 1.89
N PHE A 92 -25.63 0.95 0.86
CA PHE A 92 -24.84 0.53 -0.30
C PHE A 92 -24.33 1.70 -1.16
N SER A 93 -25.11 2.78 -1.30
CA SER A 93 -24.66 3.96 -2.06
C SER A 93 -23.46 4.64 -1.41
N GLU A 94 -23.52 4.79 -0.09
CA GLU A 94 -22.46 5.40 0.71
C GLU A 94 -21.19 4.51 0.67
N LEU A 95 -21.35 3.19 0.75
CA LEU A 95 -20.25 2.24 0.58
C LEU A 95 -19.55 2.40 -0.78
N LEU A 96 -20.30 2.57 -1.87
CA LEU A 96 -19.70 2.79 -3.20
C LEU A 96 -18.94 4.11 -3.26
N ASP A 97 -19.49 5.18 -2.68
CA ASP A 97 -18.85 6.51 -2.65
C ASP A 97 -17.56 6.49 -1.80
N GLN A 98 -17.58 5.82 -0.64
CA GLN A 98 -16.41 5.64 0.22
C GLN A 98 -15.34 4.77 -0.42
N PHE A 99 -15.75 3.69 -1.10
CA PHE A 99 -14.84 2.80 -1.81
C PHE A 99 -14.12 3.54 -2.95
N GLU A 100 -14.86 4.32 -3.74
CA GLU A 100 -14.31 5.18 -4.78
C GLU A 100 -13.33 6.21 -4.20
N ALA A 101 -13.70 6.89 -3.11
CA ALA A 101 -12.83 7.84 -2.44
C ALA A 101 -11.56 7.19 -1.89
N ARG A 102 -11.65 6.00 -1.29
CA ARG A 102 -10.53 5.25 -0.72
C ARG A 102 -9.55 4.80 -1.80
N MET A 103 -10.04 4.34 -2.96
CA MET A 103 -9.19 3.99 -4.10
C MET A 103 -8.43 5.19 -4.67
N ALA A 104 -9.03 6.38 -4.63
CA ALA A 104 -8.43 7.61 -5.15
C ALA A 104 -7.30 8.17 -4.28
N VAL A 105 -7.12 7.70 -3.03
CA VAL A 105 -6.07 8.18 -2.13
C VAL A 105 -4.71 7.59 -2.56
N PRO A 106 -3.75 8.40 -3.06
CA PRO A 106 -2.44 7.87 -3.43
C PRO A 106 -1.66 7.46 -2.17
N MET A 107 -1.72 6.17 -1.83
CA MET A 107 -1.07 5.65 -0.64
C MET A 107 0.40 5.34 -0.89
N PHE A 108 1.24 5.93 -0.04
CA PHE A 108 2.67 5.66 0.13
C PHE A 108 2.93 5.57 1.63
N GLY A 109 3.78 4.63 2.06
CA GLY A 109 4.05 4.54 3.49
C GLY A 109 4.67 3.23 3.96
N PRO A 110 4.72 3.06 5.29
CA PRO A 110 5.25 1.86 5.91
C PRO A 110 4.37 0.65 5.61
N TYR A 111 4.94 -0.54 5.73
CA TYR A 111 4.28 -1.81 5.40
C TYR A 111 2.92 -1.93 6.10
N GLY A 112 2.84 -1.65 7.40
CA GLY A 112 1.61 -1.81 8.17
C GLY A 112 0.45 -0.94 7.67
N ALA A 113 0.73 0.30 7.27
CA ALA A 113 -0.30 1.20 6.75
C ALA A 113 -0.80 0.77 5.36
N LEU A 114 0.12 0.37 4.48
CA LEU A 114 -0.22 -0.15 3.15
C LEU A 114 -1.00 -1.47 3.25
N HIS A 115 -0.57 -2.36 4.13
CA HIS A 115 -1.23 -3.64 4.37
C HIS A 115 -2.65 -3.44 4.87
N LYS A 116 -2.84 -2.62 5.92
CA LYS A 116 -4.17 -2.28 6.45
C LYS A 116 -5.08 -1.69 5.37
N HIS A 117 -4.59 -0.72 4.62
CA HIS A 117 -5.37 -0.06 3.56
C HIS A 117 -5.80 -1.03 2.44
N ILE A 118 -4.91 -1.94 2.01
CA ILE A 118 -5.27 -2.98 1.04
C ILE A 118 -6.33 -3.92 1.63
N SER A 119 -6.17 -4.36 2.89
CA SER A 119 -7.14 -5.23 3.55
C SER A 119 -8.53 -4.57 3.67
N GLU A 120 -8.59 -3.28 4.00
CA GLU A 120 -9.83 -2.51 4.05
C GLU A 120 -10.51 -2.41 2.67
N LEU A 121 -9.74 -2.15 1.61
CA LEU A 121 -10.28 -2.17 0.24
C LEU A 121 -10.75 -3.56 -0.18
N ASP A 122 -10.02 -4.62 0.21
CA ASP A 122 -10.40 -6.00 -0.05
C ASP A 122 -11.74 -6.34 0.62
N LEU A 123 -11.95 -5.90 1.87
CA LEU A 123 -13.19 -6.07 2.63
C LEU A 123 -14.36 -5.31 1.98
N ASP A 124 -14.18 -4.02 1.66
CA ASP A 124 -15.21 -3.24 0.98
C ASP A 124 -15.62 -3.88 -0.34
N ALA A 125 -14.64 -4.33 -1.14
CA ALA A 125 -14.91 -5.00 -2.40
C ALA A 125 -15.74 -6.28 -2.19
N GLN A 126 -15.53 -7.02 -1.10
CA GLN A 126 -16.35 -8.18 -0.75
C GLN A 126 -17.77 -7.78 -0.36
N HIS A 127 -17.94 -6.75 0.47
CA HIS A 127 -19.25 -6.23 0.85
C HIS A 127 -20.04 -5.75 -0.37
N ILE A 128 -19.39 -5.00 -1.27
CA ILE A 128 -19.99 -4.54 -2.53
C ILE A 128 -20.47 -5.73 -3.35
N ARG A 129 -19.65 -6.78 -3.49
CA ARG A 129 -20.03 -8.00 -4.22
C ARG A 129 -21.24 -8.69 -3.60
N GLN A 130 -21.27 -8.82 -2.28
CA GLN A 130 -22.38 -9.48 -1.59
C GLN A 130 -23.68 -8.68 -1.74
N PHE A 131 -23.65 -7.37 -1.53
CA PHE A 131 -24.83 -6.50 -1.70
C PHE A 131 -25.30 -6.45 -3.14
N LEU A 132 -24.39 -6.48 -4.10
CA LEU A 132 -24.73 -6.54 -5.51
C LEU A 132 -25.51 -7.82 -5.86
N CYS A 133 -25.05 -8.99 -5.38
CA CYS A 133 -25.78 -10.25 -5.56
C CYS A 133 -27.17 -10.19 -4.93
N GLN A 134 -27.29 -9.72 -3.68
CA GLN A 134 -28.59 -9.59 -3.00
C GLN A 134 -29.55 -8.66 -3.75
N LEU A 135 -29.04 -7.55 -4.29
CA LEU A 135 -29.85 -6.57 -5.02
C LEU A 135 -30.34 -7.13 -6.36
N LEU A 136 -29.47 -7.83 -7.09
CA LEU A 136 -29.81 -8.47 -8.36
C LEU A 136 -30.80 -9.63 -8.18
N ASP A 137 -30.65 -10.43 -7.12
CA ASP A 137 -31.59 -11.51 -6.78
C ASP A 137 -32.98 -10.96 -6.41
N ALA A 138 -33.03 -9.84 -5.68
CA ALA A 138 -34.28 -9.21 -5.26
C ALA A 138 -35.01 -8.52 -6.42
N TYR A 139 -34.28 -7.94 -7.38
CA TYR A 139 -34.83 -7.12 -8.45
C TYR A 139 -34.21 -7.41 -9.84
N PRO A 140 -34.35 -8.63 -10.36
CA PRO A 140 -33.56 -9.12 -11.51
C PRO A 140 -33.90 -8.47 -12.86
N ARG A 141 -34.93 -7.64 -12.97
CA ARG A 141 -35.40 -7.03 -14.23
C ARG A 141 -35.55 -5.50 -14.19
N GLU A 142 -35.23 -4.87 -13.06
CA GLU A 142 -35.42 -3.43 -12.90
C GLU A 142 -34.24 -2.65 -13.49
N VAL A 143 -34.54 -1.75 -14.44
CA VAL A 143 -33.52 -0.93 -15.14
C VAL A 143 -32.65 -0.15 -14.16
N LYS A 144 -33.25 0.38 -13.10
CA LYS A 144 -32.56 1.19 -12.08
C LYS A 144 -31.56 0.39 -11.25
N VAL A 145 -31.81 -0.91 -11.07
CA VAL A 145 -30.89 -1.82 -10.38
C VAL A 145 -29.70 -2.12 -11.27
N VAL A 146 -29.92 -2.25 -12.58
CA VAL A 146 -28.83 -2.42 -13.56
C VAL A 146 -27.88 -1.21 -13.56
N VAL A 147 -28.39 0.02 -13.42
CA VAL A 147 -27.53 1.22 -13.33
C VAL A 147 -26.63 1.18 -12.10
N VAL A 148 -27.16 0.82 -10.93
CA VAL A 148 -26.37 0.67 -9.70
C VAL A 148 -25.37 -0.48 -9.82
N ALA A 149 -25.79 -1.59 -10.42
CA ALA A 149 -24.94 -2.76 -10.67
C ALA A 149 -23.77 -2.42 -11.60
N GLN A 150 -24.02 -1.63 -12.65
CA GLN A 150 -22.99 -1.18 -13.58
C GLN A 150 -21.95 -0.32 -12.84
N ARG A 151 -22.39 0.67 -12.06
CA ARG A 151 -21.48 1.50 -11.25
C ARG A 151 -20.62 0.65 -10.32
N ALA A 152 -21.23 -0.28 -9.58
CA ALA A 152 -20.50 -1.16 -8.67
C ALA A 152 -19.48 -2.04 -9.42
N ASN A 153 -19.84 -2.57 -10.59
CA ASN A 153 -18.93 -3.34 -11.42
C ASN A 153 -17.76 -2.50 -11.94
N ASP A 154 -18.01 -1.28 -12.41
CA ASP A 154 -16.97 -0.38 -12.91
C ASP A 154 -15.95 -0.07 -11.80
N LEU A 155 -16.42 0.21 -10.58
CA LEU A 155 -15.55 0.40 -9.40
C LEU A 155 -14.76 -0.85 -9.03
N LEU A 156 -15.37 -2.05 -9.09
CA LEU A 156 -14.67 -3.30 -8.81
C LEU A 156 -13.59 -3.63 -9.85
N LEU A 157 -13.78 -3.24 -11.11
CA LEU A 157 -12.78 -3.38 -12.17
C LEU A 157 -11.62 -2.39 -11.99
N GLU A 158 -11.93 -1.14 -11.61
CA GLU A 158 -10.91 -0.14 -11.27
C GLU A 158 -10.09 -0.58 -10.06
N TYR A 159 -10.76 -1.07 -9.01
CA TYR A 159 -10.13 -1.64 -7.83
C TYR A 159 -9.09 -2.70 -8.15
N GLN A 160 -9.35 -3.62 -9.08
CA GLN A 160 -8.36 -4.65 -9.44
C GLN A 160 -7.05 -4.03 -9.92
N ARG A 161 -7.12 -2.98 -10.74
CA ARG A 161 -5.94 -2.27 -11.25
C ARG A 161 -5.23 -1.49 -10.15
N VAL A 162 -6.00 -0.78 -9.31
CA VAL A 162 -5.45 0.00 -8.19
C VAL A 162 -4.77 -0.92 -7.16
N ARG A 163 -5.40 -2.05 -6.85
CA ARG A 163 -4.88 -3.05 -5.92
C ARG A 163 -3.54 -3.61 -6.38
N GLU A 164 -3.36 -3.91 -7.66
CA GLU A 164 -2.08 -4.39 -8.18
C GLU A 164 -0.93 -3.42 -7.91
N VAL A 165 -1.17 -2.12 -8.10
CA VAL A 165 -0.19 -1.06 -7.79
C VAL A 165 0.11 -1.04 -6.29
N TYR A 166 -0.90 -1.09 -5.43
CA TYR A 166 -0.67 -1.11 -3.98
C TYR A 166 0.03 -2.36 -3.48
N LEU A 167 -0.21 -3.52 -4.09
CA LEU A 167 0.52 -4.75 -3.75
C LEU A 167 2.02 -4.61 -4.04
N VAL A 168 2.39 -4.02 -5.18
CA VAL A 168 3.81 -3.77 -5.49
C VAL A 168 4.43 -2.86 -4.43
N ARG A 169 3.76 -1.75 -4.09
CA ARG A 169 4.24 -0.84 -3.03
C ARG A 169 4.35 -1.51 -1.68
N ARG A 170 3.34 -2.31 -1.29
CA ARG A 170 3.35 -3.08 -0.05
C ARG A 170 4.52 -4.05 -0.03
N ASN A 171 4.76 -4.79 -1.11
CA ASN A 171 5.87 -5.75 -1.18
C ASN A 171 7.24 -5.05 -1.09
N ILE A 172 7.39 -3.87 -1.71
CA ILE A 172 8.60 -3.04 -1.55
C ILE A 172 8.77 -2.60 -0.09
N SER A 173 7.71 -2.12 0.57
CA SER A 173 7.77 -1.75 1.98
C SER A 173 8.02 -2.96 2.90
N GLU A 174 7.43 -4.11 2.59
CA GLU A 174 7.64 -5.38 3.29
C GLU A 174 9.11 -5.79 3.25
N PHE A 175 9.70 -5.78 2.04
CA PHE A 175 11.12 -6.07 1.83
C PHE A 175 12.04 -5.19 2.68
N ARG A 176 11.66 -3.91 2.87
CA ARG A 176 12.43 -2.96 3.66
C ARG A 176 12.33 -3.17 5.16
N GLU A 177 11.12 -3.39 5.65
CA GLU A 177 10.78 -3.27 7.07
C GLU A 177 10.66 -4.63 7.78
N VAL A 178 10.18 -5.65 7.07
CA VAL A 178 9.87 -6.95 7.68
C VAL A 178 11.13 -7.81 7.78
N LYS A 179 11.38 -8.30 9.00
CA LYS A 179 12.55 -9.13 9.31
C LYS A 179 12.43 -10.50 8.65
N GLY A 180 13.51 -10.97 8.04
CA GLY A 180 13.60 -12.30 7.44
C GLY A 180 12.99 -12.43 6.05
N GLN A 181 12.11 -11.51 5.63
CA GLN A 181 11.46 -11.54 4.31
C GLN A 181 12.47 -11.48 3.15
N CYS A 182 13.44 -10.57 3.23
CA CYS A 182 14.47 -10.38 2.21
C CYS A 182 15.73 -11.23 2.42
N GLY A 183 15.65 -12.30 3.21
CA GLY A 183 16.81 -13.11 3.63
C GLY A 183 17.74 -12.42 4.64
N LEU A 184 17.46 -11.17 5.01
CA LEU A 184 18.15 -10.43 6.08
C LEU A 184 17.41 -10.58 7.41
N THR A 185 18.12 -11.02 8.46
CA THR A 185 17.54 -11.23 9.80
C THR A 185 16.91 -9.98 10.41
N LEU A 186 17.37 -8.79 10.02
CA LEU A 186 16.88 -7.51 10.54
C LEU A 186 16.03 -6.73 9.53
N GLY A 187 15.76 -7.28 8.35
CA GLY A 187 15.25 -6.51 7.21
C GLY A 187 16.30 -5.53 6.67
N VAL A 188 16.00 -4.85 5.56
CA VAL A 188 16.95 -3.89 4.96
C VAL A 188 17.20 -2.71 5.90
N ASN A 189 16.14 -2.09 6.42
CA ASN A 189 16.26 -0.91 7.29
C ASN A 189 17.06 -1.24 8.55
N GLY A 190 16.78 -2.41 9.17
CA GLY A 190 17.52 -2.86 10.35
C GLY A 190 18.98 -3.21 10.06
N THR A 191 19.28 -3.80 8.91
CA THR A 191 20.67 -4.09 8.50
C THR A 191 21.45 -2.80 8.20
N ILE A 192 20.86 -1.84 7.49
CA ILE A 192 21.47 -0.52 7.25
C ILE A 192 21.75 0.18 8.58
N GLN A 193 20.77 0.20 9.49
CA GLN A 193 20.93 0.82 10.80
C GLN A 193 22.00 0.10 11.65
N PHE A 194 22.08 -1.23 11.56
CA PHE A 194 23.12 -2.00 12.24
C PHE A 194 24.53 -1.61 11.75
N ILE A 195 24.72 -1.51 10.44
CA ILE A 195 26.00 -1.08 9.84
C ILE A 195 26.35 0.34 10.33
N ALA A 196 25.39 1.27 10.26
CA ALA A 196 25.60 2.65 10.71
C ALA A 196 25.96 2.72 12.21
N ASN A 197 25.31 1.92 13.05
CA ASN A 197 25.60 1.86 14.48
C ASN A 197 26.98 1.25 14.76
N LEU A 198 27.38 0.23 13.99
CA LEU A 198 28.71 -0.37 14.09
C LEU A 198 29.79 0.67 13.78
N GLN A 199 29.64 1.41 12.67
CA GLN A 199 30.59 2.46 12.26
C GLN A 199 30.68 3.60 13.27
N ARG A 200 29.55 4.02 13.85
CA ARG A 200 29.52 5.07 14.89
C ARG A 200 30.17 4.61 16.19
N ALA A 201 29.90 3.38 16.63
CA ALA A 201 30.46 2.81 17.85
C ALA A 201 31.95 2.48 17.70
N LYS A 202 32.39 2.17 16.47
CA LYS A 202 33.76 1.80 16.11
C LYS A 202 34.27 2.74 15.01
N PRO A 203 34.71 3.97 15.37
CA PRO A 203 35.45 4.82 14.44
C PRO A 203 36.67 4.09 13.90
N THR A 204 37.17 4.53 12.75
CA THR A 204 38.22 3.83 11.98
C THR A 204 39.46 3.49 12.80
N GLU A 205 39.84 4.39 13.73
CA GLU A 205 40.98 4.24 14.66
C GLU A 205 40.78 3.19 15.77
N LYS A 206 39.53 2.83 16.09
CA LYS A 206 39.15 1.93 17.21
C LYS A 206 38.52 0.63 16.73
N ALA A 207 38.32 0.48 15.44
CA ALA A 207 37.74 -0.71 14.85
C ALA A 207 38.72 -1.88 14.95
N THR A 208 38.22 -3.06 15.27
CA THR A 208 39.04 -4.29 15.29
C THR A 208 38.89 -5.07 13.98
N PRO A 209 39.81 -5.98 13.64
CA PRO A 209 39.64 -6.87 12.50
C PRO A 209 38.34 -7.68 12.54
N GLY A 210 37.84 -8.03 13.74
CA GLY A 210 36.56 -8.70 13.92
C GLY A 210 35.35 -7.83 13.58
N ASP A 211 35.44 -6.52 13.79
CA ASP A 211 34.39 -5.56 13.40
C ASP A 211 34.35 -5.40 11.88
N VAL A 212 35.51 -5.38 11.22
CA VAL A 212 35.64 -5.37 9.76
C VAL A 212 35.00 -6.62 9.15
N ALA A 213 35.33 -7.81 9.67
CA ALA A 213 34.75 -9.07 9.18
C ALA A 213 33.21 -9.10 9.30
N LYS A 214 32.65 -8.55 10.39
CA LYS A 214 31.19 -8.41 10.55
C LYS A 214 30.60 -7.45 9.53
N ALA A 215 31.22 -6.29 9.33
CA ALA A 215 30.78 -5.31 8.35
C ALA A 215 30.78 -5.90 6.93
N GLU A 216 31.86 -6.60 6.54
CA GLU A 216 31.97 -7.28 5.25
C GLU A 216 30.87 -8.32 5.05
N GLN A 217 30.60 -9.15 6.06
CA GLN A 217 29.52 -10.13 5.98
C GLN A 217 28.16 -9.47 5.78
N MET A 218 27.88 -8.36 6.47
CA MET A 218 26.62 -7.63 6.30
C MET A 218 26.52 -6.95 4.95
N VAL A 219 27.60 -6.35 4.45
CA VAL A 219 27.67 -5.73 3.12
C VAL A 219 27.44 -6.76 2.02
N GLU A 220 28.04 -7.95 2.12
CA GLU A 220 27.86 -9.00 1.12
C GLU A 220 26.42 -9.49 1.07
N ARG A 221 25.80 -9.70 2.24
CA ARG A 221 24.37 -10.03 2.33
C ARG A 221 23.49 -8.93 1.74
N LEU A 222 23.82 -7.67 2.02
CA LEU A 222 23.08 -6.52 1.51
C LEU A 222 23.22 -6.37 -0.01
N ARG A 223 24.40 -6.67 -0.59
CA ARG A 223 24.62 -6.72 -2.04
C ARG A 223 23.79 -7.80 -2.71
N LYS A 224 23.80 -9.02 -2.16
CA LYS A 224 22.98 -10.12 -2.68
C LYS A 224 21.49 -9.76 -2.65
N CYS A 225 21.04 -9.25 -1.51
CA CYS A 225 19.67 -8.78 -1.30
C CYS A 225 19.29 -7.66 -2.29
N LEU A 226 20.18 -6.69 -2.53
CA LEU A 226 19.98 -5.64 -3.52
C LEU A 226 19.90 -6.19 -4.95
N HIS A 227 20.73 -7.16 -5.29
CA HIS A 227 20.69 -7.79 -6.61
C HIS A 227 19.34 -8.47 -6.86
N GLU A 228 18.87 -9.28 -5.91
CA GLU A 228 17.55 -9.94 -5.97
C GLU A 228 16.42 -8.90 -6.07
N PHE A 229 16.46 -7.85 -5.24
CA PHE A 229 15.48 -6.77 -5.27
C PHE A 229 15.39 -6.07 -6.62
N ARG A 230 16.53 -5.81 -7.28
CA ARG A 230 16.55 -5.14 -8.58
C ARG A 230 16.03 -6.04 -9.71
N VAL A 231 16.13 -7.36 -9.59
CA VAL A 231 15.51 -8.26 -10.57
C VAL A 231 13.99 -8.10 -10.56
N ASP A 232 13.41 -7.98 -9.36
CA ASP A 232 11.95 -7.96 -9.20
C ASP A 232 11.34 -6.56 -9.31
N TYR A 233 12.07 -5.51 -8.90
CA TYR A 233 11.46 -4.19 -8.65
C TYR A 233 12.10 -3.00 -9.38
N ASP A 234 13.20 -3.15 -10.14
CA ASP A 234 13.90 -2.00 -10.78
C ASP A 234 13.07 -1.29 -11.87
N VAL A 235 11.94 -1.89 -12.28
CA VAL A 235 10.96 -1.29 -13.22
C VAL A 235 9.97 -0.34 -12.55
N PHE A 236 9.91 -0.30 -11.22
CA PHE A 236 8.97 0.53 -10.47
C PHE A 236 9.67 1.73 -9.85
N ASP A 237 9.14 2.94 -10.08
CA ASP A 237 9.69 4.17 -9.51
C ASP A 237 9.73 4.13 -7.97
N ASP A 238 8.77 3.45 -7.34
CA ASP A 238 8.69 3.24 -5.89
C ASP A 238 9.91 2.50 -5.31
N ALA A 239 10.64 1.73 -6.14
CA ALA A 239 11.83 0.98 -5.74
C ALA A 239 13.09 1.85 -5.65
N TYR A 240 13.11 3.00 -6.33
CA TYR A 240 14.29 3.86 -6.46
C TYR A 240 14.89 4.27 -5.13
N TYR A 241 14.04 4.67 -4.17
CA TYR A 241 14.49 5.12 -2.85
C TYR A 241 15.20 3.98 -2.10
N THR A 242 14.64 2.78 -2.13
CA THR A 242 15.20 1.58 -1.50
C THR A 242 16.56 1.22 -2.08
N VAL A 243 16.66 1.19 -3.41
CA VAL A 243 17.93 0.93 -4.11
C VAL A 243 18.98 1.96 -3.70
N ALA A 244 18.63 3.24 -3.74
CA ALA A 244 19.55 4.32 -3.40
C ALA A 244 20.05 4.25 -1.94
N GLU A 245 19.19 3.89 -0.98
CA GLU A 245 19.57 3.69 0.42
C GLU A 245 20.51 2.50 0.60
N MET A 246 20.19 1.35 0.01
CA MET A 246 21.03 0.16 0.08
C MET A 246 22.40 0.41 -0.55
N GLU A 247 22.45 1.02 -1.73
CA GLU A 247 23.70 1.38 -2.40
C GLU A 247 24.54 2.36 -1.57
N ARG A 248 23.90 3.38 -0.97
CA ARG A 248 24.59 4.33 -0.09
C ARG A 248 25.19 3.63 1.12
N ALA A 249 24.44 2.72 1.75
CA ALA A 249 24.93 1.93 2.88
C ALA A 249 26.10 1.01 2.48
N ILE A 250 26.01 0.33 1.34
CA ILE A 250 27.07 -0.53 0.80
C ILE A 250 28.35 0.28 0.53
N ARG A 251 28.23 1.43 -0.14
CA ARG A 251 29.38 2.31 -0.43
C ARG A 251 30.02 2.84 0.84
N GLY A 252 29.23 3.41 1.75
CA GLY A 252 29.76 3.94 3.02
C GLY A 252 30.40 2.86 3.90
N ALA A 253 29.88 1.63 3.87
CA ALA A 253 30.50 0.51 4.55
C ALA A 253 31.83 0.09 3.92
N ALA A 254 31.91 0.03 2.58
CA ALA A 254 33.14 -0.29 1.87
C ALA A 254 34.23 0.75 2.14
N GLU A 255 33.90 2.05 2.06
CA GLU A 255 34.83 3.14 2.37
C GLU A 255 35.38 3.04 3.80
N TRP A 256 34.51 2.78 4.79
CA TRP A 256 34.92 2.58 6.18
C TRP A 256 35.83 1.35 6.34
N ILE A 257 35.51 0.23 5.68
CA ILE A 257 36.32 -1.00 5.72
C ILE A 257 37.73 -0.74 5.16
N ASP A 258 37.82 -0.08 4.00
CA ASP A 258 39.09 0.19 3.34
C ASP A 258 39.98 1.11 4.16
N GLU A 259 39.38 2.11 4.80
CA GLU A 259 40.10 3.03 5.68
C GLU A 259 40.61 2.33 6.95
N VAL A 260 39.79 1.50 7.59
CA VAL A 260 40.23 0.68 8.74
C VAL A 260 41.40 -0.23 8.35
N ARG A 261 41.35 -0.86 7.17
CA ARG A 261 42.44 -1.71 6.67
C ARG A 261 43.71 -0.92 6.40
N ARG A 262 43.59 0.29 5.86
CA ARG A 262 44.72 1.18 5.61
C ARG A 262 45.43 1.53 6.91
N LEU A 263 44.69 1.99 7.93
CA LEU A 263 45.24 2.36 9.23
C LEU A 263 45.91 1.18 9.95
N HIS A 264 45.33 -0.02 9.90
CA HIS A 264 45.96 -1.21 10.49
C HIS A 264 47.24 -1.62 9.78
N ARG A 265 47.32 -1.48 8.45
CA ARG A 265 48.57 -1.75 7.71
C ARG A 265 49.65 -0.74 8.07
N GLU A 266 49.30 0.53 8.18
CA GLU A 266 50.23 1.60 8.56
C GLU A 266 50.73 1.46 10.01
N ALA A 267 49.87 1.00 10.93
CA ALA A 267 50.28 0.72 12.30
C ALA A 267 51.15 -0.54 12.47
N ALA A 268 51.24 -1.39 11.45
CA ALA A 268 52.01 -2.64 11.47
C ALA A 268 53.41 -2.51 10.85
N ILE A 269 53.73 -1.37 10.23
CA ILE A 269 55.04 -1.01 9.66
C ILE A 269 55.84 -0.22 10.68
#